data_AF-A0AAJ5YRZ4-F1
#
_entry.id   AF-A0AAJ5YRZ4-F1
#
_cell.length_a   1.000
_cell.length_b   1.000
_cell.length_c   1.000
_cell.angle_alpha   90.00
_cell.angle_beta   90.00
_cell.angle_gamma   90.00
#
_symmetry.space_group_name_H-M   'P 1'
#
loop_
_entity.id
_entity.type
_entity.pdbx_description
1 polymer ?
#
loop_
_entity_poly.entity_id
_entity_poly.type
_entity_poly.pdbx_seq_one_letter_code
_entity_poly.pdbx_strand_id
1 'polypeptide(L)'
;MSSAAVRKASAGIFSMASLDAARTRATSHELAEKINQELRVATSTRKEPTNTPIAHFTQLLSTQKCQQPRLADLELFLRSKRVYYKLMERYNPLYGMSEQERIKASARTVGLDVPDRKSD
;
A
#
# COMPACT_ATOMS: atom_id res chain seq x y z
N MET A 1 -34.16 8.47 18.02
CA MET A 1 -34.55 8.60 16.59
C MET A 1 -33.30 9.07 15.86
N SER A 2 -32.65 8.42 14.91
CA SER A 2 -32.84 7.18 14.16
C SER A 2 -31.44 6.60 13.89
N SER A 3 -31.29 5.29 14.08
CA SER A 3 -30.12 4.47 13.75
C SER A 3 -30.37 3.84 12.38
N ALA A 4 -29.39 3.84 11.45
CA ALA A 4 -29.13 2.79 10.45
C ALA A 4 -28.35 3.27 9.19
N ALA A 5 -27.12 3.76 9.32
CA ALA A 5 -26.30 4.07 8.13
C ALA A 5 -24.86 3.53 8.17
N VAL A 6 -24.58 2.58 9.07
CA VAL A 6 -23.29 1.88 9.14
C VAL A 6 -23.61 0.40 9.10
N ARG A 7 -23.47 -0.22 7.92
CA ARG A 7 -23.30 -1.67 7.62
C ARG A 7 -23.87 -1.99 6.24
N LYS A 8 -23.12 -1.69 5.18
CA LYS A 8 -23.23 -2.38 3.86
C LYS A 8 -21.84 -2.46 3.25
N ALA A 9 -20.98 -3.28 3.83
CA ALA A 9 -19.67 -3.63 3.27
C ALA A 9 -19.29 -5.04 3.73
N SER A 10 -20.12 -6.02 3.36
CA SER A 10 -19.78 -7.46 3.47
C SER A 10 -20.78 -8.41 2.79
N ALA A 11 -21.81 -7.90 2.12
CA ALA A 11 -22.76 -8.75 1.39
C ALA A 11 -22.43 -8.72 -0.10
N GLY A 12 -21.60 -9.67 -0.56
CA GLY A 12 -21.30 -9.76 -1.98
C GLY A 12 -20.48 -10.97 -2.42
N ILE A 13 -20.41 -12.05 -1.63
CA ILE A 13 -19.65 -13.23 -2.06
C ILE A 13 -20.46 -14.10 -3.03
N PHE A 14 -21.80 -14.04 -3.04
CA PHE A 14 -22.60 -14.68 -4.10
C PHE A 14 -23.85 -13.86 -4.41
N SER A 15 -23.82 -13.12 -5.52
CA SER A 15 -24.98 -12.42 -6.09
C SER A 15 -26.04 -13.45 -6.51
N MET A 16 -27.33 -13.16 -6.25
CA MET A 16 -28.47 -14.03 -6.55
C MET A 16 -28.59 -14.43 -8.04
N ALA A 17 -27.92 -13.72 -8.96
CA ALA A 17 -27.84 -14.11 -10.37
C ALA A 17 -27.08 -15.43 -10.62
N SER A 18 -26.25 -15.87 -9.65
CA SER A 18 -25.57 -17.17 -9.69
C SER A 18 -26.52 -18.37 -9.50
N LEU A 19 -27.69 -18.15 -8.87
CA LEU A 19 -28.69 -19.20 -8.64
C LEU A 19 -29.61 -19.43 -9.84
N ASP A 20 -29.97 -18.37 -10.60
CA ASP A 20 -30.76 -18.52 -11.84
C ASP A 20 -29.97 -19.20 -12.97
N ALA A 21 -28.64 -19.10 -12.94
CA ALA A 21 -27.75 -19.76 -13.88
C ALA A 21 -27.58 -21.28 -13.62
N ALA A 22 -27.90 -21.76 -12.42
CA ALA A 22 -27.98 -23.20 -12.15
C ALA A 22 -29.26 -23.83 -12.76
N ARG A 23 -30.22 -23.00 -13.19
CA ARG A 23 -31.50 -23.45 -13.78
C ARG A 23 -31.46 -23.53 -15.31
N THR A 24 -30.46 -22.95 -15.95
CA THR A 24 -30.24 -23.06 -17.40
C THR A 24 -28.92 -23.77 -17.69
N ARG A 25 -28.88 -24.56 -18.77
CA ARG A 25 -27.76 -25.44 -19.18
C ARG A 25 -26.55 -24.64 -19.69
N ALA A 26 -26.03 -23.69 -18.91
CA ALA A 26 -24.83 -22.97 -19.30
C ALA A 26 -23.62 -23.91 -19.22
N THR A 27 -22.82 -23.92 -20.28
CA THR A 27 -21.58 -24.68 -20.31
C THR A 27 -20.55 -24.05 -19.36
N SER A 28 -19.62 -24.85 -18.83
CA SER A 28 -18.57 -24.34 -17.91
C SER A 28 -17.77 -23.19 -18.52
N HIS A 29 -17.62 -23.18 -19.84
CA HIS A 29 -16.95 -22.14 -20.60
C HIS A 29 -17.74 -20.82 -20.59
N GLU A 30 -19.06 -20.85 -20.78
CA GLU A 30 -19.91 -19.65 -20.72
C GLU A 30 -19.94 -19.04 -19.31
N LEU A 31 -19.89 -19.88 -18.28
CA LEU A 31 -19.75 -19.42 -16.89
C LEU A 31 -18.40 -18.73 -16.65
N ALA A 32 -17.31 -19.31 -17.15
CA ALA A 32 -15.97 -18.73 -17.02
C ALA A 32 -15.87 -17.37 -17.73
N GLU A 33 -16.41 -17.27 -18.95
CA GLU A 33 -16.50 -16.01 -19.70
C GLU A 33 -17.31 -14.96 -18.94
N LYS A 34 -18.47 -15.34 -18.41
CA LYS A 34 -19.34 -14.42 -17.66
C LYS A 34 -18.68 -13.94 -16.35
N ILE A 35 -17.98 -14.82 -15.63
CA ILE A 35 -17.20 -14.45 -14.45
C ILE A 35 -16.08 -13.46 -14.81
N ASN A 36 -15.37 -13.68 -15.92
CA ASN A 36 -14.33 -12.78 -16.37
C ASN A 36 -14.87 -11.40 -16.79
N GLN A 37 -16.06 -11.36 -17.39
CA GLN A 37 -16.75 -10.10 -17.72
C GLN A 37 -17.15 -9.33 -16.45
N GLU A 38 -17.73 -10.00 -15.46
CA GLU A 38 -18.08 -9.39 -14.16
C GLU A 38 -16.84 -8.86 -13.42
N LEU A 39 -15.74 -9.61 -13.41
CA LEU A 39 -14.48 -9.16 -12.82
C LEU A 39 -13.94 -7.90 -13.52
N ARG A 40 -14.03 -7.82 -14.86
CA ARG A 40 -13.64 -6.62 -15.62
C ARG A 40 -14.49 -5.40 -15.25
N VAL A 41 -15.81 -5.56 -15.18
CA VAL A 41 -16.73 -4.48 -14.78
C VAL A 41 -16.43 -4.02 -13.36
N ALA A 42 -16.21 -4.95 -12.44
CA ALA A 42 -15.83 -4.64 -11.06
C ALA A 42 -14.51 -3.87 -10.97
N THR A 43 -13.51 -4.23 -11.77
CA THR A 43 -12.22 -3.52 -11.81
C THR A 43 -12.31 -2.11 -12.40
N SER A 44 -13.24 -1.86 -13.34
CA SER A 44 -13.44 -0.55 -13.98
C SER A 44 -14.00 0.52 -13.04
N THR A 45 -14.79 0.10 -12.03
CA THR A 45 -15.39 1.04 -11.04
C THR A 45 -14.47 1.38 -9.87
N ARG A 46 -13.29 0.77 -9.79
CA ARG A 46 -12.32 1.08 -8.73
C ARG A 46 -11.70 2.45 -9.01
N LYS A 47 -12.01 3.44 -8.16
CA LYS A 47 -11.34 4.75 -8.13
C LYS A 47 -9.82 4.54 -8.26
N GLU A 48 -9.22 5.29 -9.18
CA GLU A 48 -7.79 5.34 -9.49
C GLU A 48 -6.92 5.04 -8.26
N PRO A 49 -5.87 4.20 -8.40
CA PRO A 49 -4.96 3.94 -7.29
C PRO A 49 -4.47 5.29 -6.78
N THR A 50 -4.81 5.61 -5.52
CA THR A 50 -4.21 6.73 -4.79
C THR A 50 -2.72 6.70 -5.09
N ASN A 51 -2.17 7.82 -5.57
CA ASN A 51 -0.79 8.00 -6.08
C ASN A 51 0.24 7.85 -4.94
N THR A 52 0.15 6.73 -4.28
CA THR A 52 1.00 6.24 -3.23
C THR A 52 1.99 5.31 -3.92
N PRO A 53 3.27 5.41 -3.59
CA PRO A 53 4.29 4.54 -4.17
C PRO A 53 3.93 3.05 -4.07
N ILE A 54 3.19 2.69 -3.02
CA ILE A 54 2.72 1.33 -2.75
C ILE A 54 1.71 0.85 -3.80
N ALA A 55 0.70 1.66 -4.16
CA ALA A 55 -0.34 1.25 -5.10
C ALA A 55 0.19 1.07 -6.53
N HIS A 56 1.11 1.95 -6.95
CA HIS A 56 1.82 1.81 -8.23
C HIS A 56 2.69 0.55 -8.25
N PHE A 57 3.35 0.23 -7.13
CA PHE A 57 4.16 -0.97 -7.00
C PHE A 57 3.33 -2.25 -7.12
N THR A 58 2.17 -2.34 -6.46
CA THR A 58 1.27 -3.50 -6.60
C THR A 58 0.76 -3.67 -8.05
N GLN A 59 0.51 -2.56 -8.75
CA GLN A 59 0.11 -2.59 -10.15
C GLN A 59 1.23 -3.11 -11.06
N LEU A 60 2.48 -2.68 -10.86
CA LEU A 60 3.64 -3.21 -11.59
C LEU A 60 3.87 -4.71 -11.36
N LEU A 61 3.63 -5.20 -10.13
CA LEU A 61 3.74 -6.62 -9.83
C LEU A 61 2.63 -7.44 -10.47
N SER A 62 1.41 -6.90 -10.55
CA SER A 62 0.26 -7.59 -11.15
C SER A 62 0.34 -7.70 -12.67
N THR A 63 1.09 -6.82 -13.33
CA THR A 63 1.24 -6.78 -14.80
C THR A 63 2.33 -7.71 -15.33
N GLN A 64 3.33 -8.07 -14.51
CA GLN A 64 4.39 -9.00 -14.93
C GLN A 64 3.99 -10.45 -14.68
N LYS A 65 3.82 -11.23 -15.76
CA LYS A 65 3.76 -12.69 -15.66
C LYS A 65 5.05 -13.19 -15.00
N CYS A 66 4.86 -13.84 -13.85
CA CYS A 66 5.88 -14.10 -12.84
C CYS A 66 7.12 -14.82 -13.39
N GLN A 67 8.23 -14.10 -13.54
CA GLN A 67 9.55 -14.71 -13.58
C GLN A 67 10.00 -14.85 -12.11
N GLN A 68 9.94 -16.07 -11.57
CA GLN A 68 10.38 -16.41 -10.20
C GLN A 68 11.68 -15.72 -9.73
N PRO A 69 12.76 -15.60 -10.53
CA PRO A 69 13.98 -14.89 -10.09
C PRO A 69 13.72 -13.44 -9.66
N ARG A 70 12.77 -12.75 -10.28
CA ARG A 70 12.49 -11.34 -10.00
C ARG A 70 11.83 -11.12 -8.64
N LEU A 71 11.08 -12.10 -8.14
CA LEU A 71 10.51 -12.03 -6.79
C LEU A 71 11.58 -12.16 -5.71
N ALA A 72 12.55 -13.06 -5.91
CA ALA A 72 13.67 -13.24 -4.98
C ALA A 72 14.54 -11.97 -4.89
N ASP A 73 14.83 -11.34 -6.03
CA ASP A 73 15.58 -10.07 -6.06
C ASP A 73 14.84 -8.94 -5.33
N LEU A 74 13.52 -8.88 -5.48
CA LEU A 74 12.68 -7.90 -4.78
C LEU A 74 12.64 -8.16 -3.28
N GLU A 75 12.52 -9.42 -2.87
CA GLU A 75 12.59 -9.79 -1.45
C GLU A 75 13.92 -9.32 -0.83
N LEU A 76 15.03 -9.61 -1.51
CA LEU A 76 16.37 -9.19 -1.08
C LEU A 76 16.48 -7.66 -1.00
N PHE A 77 15.96 -6.94 -1.98
CA PHE A 77 15.94 -5.49 -1.99
C PHE A 77 15.14 -4.92 -0.82
N LEU A 78 13.93 -5.42 -0.56
CA LEU A 78 13.10 -4.94 0.54
C LEU A 78 13.73 -5.26 1.91
N ARG A 79 14.35 -6.43 2.05
CA ARG A 79 15.09 -6.81 3.26
C ARG A 79 16.29 -5.89 3.49
N SER A 80 17.08 -5.61 2.46
CA SER A 80 18.24 -4.72 2.57
C SER A 80 17.83 -3.27 2.86
N LYS A 81 16.75 -2.77 2.25
CA LYS A 81 16.18 -1.45 2.57
C LYS A 81 15.77 -1.32 4.03
N ARG A 82 15.11 -2.34 4.60
CA ARG A 82 14.73 -2.34 6.02
C ARG A 82 15.95 -2.25 6.94
N VAL A 83 17.03 -2.97 6.63
CA VAL A 83 18.29 -2.91 7.39
C VAL A 83 18.96 -1.54 7.24
N TYR A 84 19.00 -0.99 6.02
CA TYR A 84 19.53 0.34 5.75
C TYR A 84 18.84 1.43 6.56
N TYR A 85 17.50 1.43 6.61
CA TYR A 85 16.76 2.42 7.40
C TYR A 85 17.09 2.32 8.90
N LYS A 86 17.16 1.10 9.45
CA LYS A 86 17.59 0.89 10.85
C LYS A 86 19.00 1.40 11.14
N LEU A 87 19.92 1.28 10.18
CA LEU A 87 21.29 1.80 10.33
C LEU A 87 21.33 3.33 10.25
N MET A 88 20.56 3.91 9.33
CA MET A 88 20.44 5.37 9.21
C MET A 88 19.91 6.00 10.48
N GLU A 89 18.83 5.45 11.06
CA GLU A 89 18.26 5.94 12.33
C GLU A 89 19.27 5.93 13.48
N ARG A 90 20.21 4.98 13.51
CA ARG A 90 21.18 4.84 14.61
C ARG A 90 22.41 5.71 14.46
N TYR A 91 22.96 5.77 13.26
CA TYR A 91 24.25 6.41 13.03
C TYR A 91 24.14 7.80 12.42
N ASN A 92 22.98 8.15 11.85
CA ASN A 92 22.71 9.47 11.30
C ASN A 92 21.46 10.08 11.94
N PRO A 93 21.58 10.64 13.16
CA PRO A 93 20.46 11.28 13.84
C PRO A 93 19.94 12.53 13.13
N LEU A 94 20.68 13.06 12.15
CA LEU A 94 20.29 14.23 11.35
C LEU A 94 19.55 13.82 10.07
N TYR A 95 19.34 12.53 9.84
CA TYR A 95 18.62 12.02 8.67
C TYR A 95 17.16 12.54 8.67
N GLY A 96 16.74 13.14 7.56
CA GLY A 96 15.38 13.66 7.38
C GLY A 96 15.09 15.03 8.00
N MET A 97 16.08 15.68 8.63
CA MET A 97 15.94 17.05 9.11
C MET A 97 16.04 18.08 7.98
N SER A 98 15.33 19.19 8.13
CA SER A 98 15.53 20.37 7.28
C SER A 98 16.93 20.96 7.49
N GLU A 99 17.37 21.81 6.56
CA GLU A 99 18.68 22.43 6.64
C GLU A 99 18.86 23.28 7.91
N GLN A 100 17.83 24.04 8.27
CA GLN A 100 17.82 24.90 9.45
C GLN A 100 17.97 24.08 10.74
N GLU A 101 17.23 22.97 10.85
CA GLU A 101 17.30 22.07 12.01
C GLU A 101 18.67 21.41 12.12
N ARG A 102 19.25 21.02 10.98
CA ARG A 102 20.57 20.39 10.90
C ARG A 102 21.70 21.34 11.32
N ILE A 103 21.61 22.62 10.93
CA ILE A 103 22.53 23.68 11.40
C ILE A 103 22.43 23.83 12.91
N LYS A 104 21.20 23.90 13.45
CA LYS A 104 20.97 24.02 14.89
C LYS A 104 21.49 22.83 15.69
N ALA A 105 21.22 21.61 15.23
CA ALA A 105 21.71 20.39 15.86
C ALA A 105 23.24 20.31 15.85
N SER A 106 23.88 20.75 14.76
CA SER A 106 25.33 20.85 14.66
C SER A 106 25.87 21.89 15.64
N ALA A 107 25.27 23.08 15.68
CA ALA A 107 25.64 24.16 16.61
C ALA A 107 25.58 23.70 18.08
N ARG A 108 24.57 22.92 18.47
CA ARG A 108 24.47 22.31 19.81
C ARG A 108 25.57 21.30 20.10
N THR A 109 25.94 20.49 19.10
CA THR A 109 26.98 19.46 19.25
C THR A 109 28.36 20.09 19.45
N VAL A 110 28.65 21.19 18.75
CA VAL A 110 29.93 21.92 18.88
C VAL A 110 29.93 22.95 20.01
N GLY A 111 28.82 23.13 20.73
CA GLY A 111 28.70 24.09 21.82
C GLY A 111 28.56 25.55 21.40
N LEU A 112 28.20 25.82 20.14
CA LEU A 112 27.87 27.16 19.63
C LEU A 112 26.45 27.60 19.98
N ASP A 113 25.50 26.67 20.13
CA ASP A 113 24.12 26.92 20.56
C ASP A 113 23.87 26.20 21.90
N VAL A 114 23.81 26.97 22.99
CA VAL A 114 23.59 26.46 24.35
C VAL A 114 22.17 26.83 24.78
N PRO A 115 21.39 25.90 25.38
CA PRO A 115 20.04 26.22 25.84
C PRO A 115 20.06 27.29 26.93
N ASP A 116 19.08 28.19 26.88
CA ASP A 116 18.90 29.21 27.90
C ASP A 116 18.70 28.59 29.28
N ARG A 117 19.29 29.21 30.32
CA ARG A 117 19.02 28.80 31.70
C ARG A 117 17.52 28.98 31.97
N LYS A 118 16.88 27.92 32.47
CA LYS A 118 15.53 28.04 33.05
C LYS A 118 15.59 29.12 34.13
N SER A 119 14.80 30.17 33.96
CA SER A 119 14.48 31.11 35.03
C SER A 119 13.53 30.40 35.99
N ASP A 120 14.05 30.02 37.16
CA ASP A 120 13.26 29.53 38.30
C ASP A 120 12.54 30.69 39.01
#